data_AF-A0A6I0ESK6-F1
#
_entry.id   AF-A0A6I0ESK6-F1
#
_cell.length_a   1.000
_cell.length_b   1.000
_cell.length_c   1.000
_cell.angle_alpha   90.00
_cell.angle_beta   90.00
_cell.angle_gamma   90.00
#
_symmetry.space_group_name_H-M   'P 1'
#
loop_
_entity.id
_entity.type
_entity.pdbx_description
1 polymer ?
#
loop_
_entity_poly.entity_id
_entity_poly.type
_entity_poly.pdbx_seq_one_letter_code
_entity_poly.pdbx_strand_id
1 'polypeptide(L)'
;MANGRTPREIKQIRNEILVALKMVYPAAMQAEQVLRSLLAVFPSLEFDHLKRDLHYLAEKGYLARVVADTESDARLTPCRRRWFRLTTQGIEVADHCITDPALDEGS
;
A
#
# COMPACT_ATOMS: atom_id res chain seq x y z
N MET A 1 -19.21 -7.96 14.33
CA MET A 1 -18.64 -7.68 13.00
C MET A 1 -17.94 -6.33 13.07
N ALA A 2 -16.62 -6.30 13.30
CA ALA A 2 -16.00 -5.10 13.87
C ALA A 2 -15.55 -4.00 12.88
N ASN A 3 -15.64 -4.19 11.54
CA ASN A 3 -14.99 -3.27 10.59
C ASN A 3 -15.63 -3.12 9.20
N GLY A 4 -16.87 -3.57 8.99
CA GLY A 4 -17.58 -3.37 7.70
C GLY A 4 -16.99 -4.02 6.45
N ARG A 5 -15.77 -4.59 6.52
CA ARG A 5 -15.04 -5.24 5.42
C ARG A 5 -14.82 -6.71 5.70
N THR A 6 -14.94 -7.52 4.66
CA THR A 6 -14.65 -8.96 4.71
C THR A 6 -13.14 -9.23 4.72
N PRO A 7 -12.68 -10.38 5.26
CA PRO A 7 -11.28 -10.77 5.17
C PRO A 7 -10.73 -10.81 3.73
N ARG A 8 -11.60 -11.17 2.77
CA ARG A 8 -11.28 -11.20 1.34
C ARG A 8 -10.98 -9.79 0.80
N GLU A 9 -11.85 -8.83 1.09
CA GLU A 9 -11.64 -7.43 0.67
C GLU A 9 -10.38 -6.83 1.29
N ILE A 10 -10.12 -7.11 2.57
CA ILE A 10 -8.89 -6.66 3.24
C ILE A 10 -7.65 -7.20 2.51
N LYS A 11 -7.66 -8.48 2.14
CA LYS A 11 -6.56 -9.08 1.37
C LYS A 11 -6.40 -8.41 0.00
N GLN A 12 -7.50 -8.21 -0.73
CA GLN A 12 -7.48 -7.58 -2.05
C GLN A 12 -6.95 -6.14 -2.00
N ILE A 13 -7.43 -5.33 -1.06
CA ILE A 13 -6.96 -3.95 -0.86
C ILE A 13 -5.47 -3.93 -0.56
N ARG A 14 -4.98 -4.80 0.33
CA ARG A 14 -3.55 -4.86 0.67
C ARG A 14 -2.68 -5.24 -0.51
N ASN A 15 -3.11 -6.21 -1.32
CA ASN A 15 -2.42 -6.57 -2.55
C ASN A 15 -2.37 -5.37 -3.50
N GLU A 16 -3.49 -4.66 -3.67
CA GLU A 16 -3.55 -3.49 -4.55
C GLU A 16 -2.65 -2.35 -4.06
N ILE A 17 -2.52 -2.15 -2.74
CA ILE A 17 -1.54 -1.19 -2.18
C ILE A 17 -0.12 -1.55 -2.62
N LEU A 18 0.26 -2.84 -2.52
CA LEU A 18 1.58 -3.32 -2.91
C LEU A 18 1.81 -3.13 -4.42
N VAL A 19 0.82 -3.46 -5.25
CA VAL A 19 0.87 -3.27 -6.71
C VAL A 19 1.02 -1.79 -7.06
N ALA A 20 0.17 -0.92 -6.50
CA ALA A 20 0.22 0.52 -6.76
C ALA A 20 1.58 1.14 -6.41
N LEU A 21 2.19 0.73 -5.30
CA LEU A 21 3.51 1.20 -4.89
C LEU A 21 4.65 0.60 -5.73
N LYS A 22 4.47 -0.62 -6.26
CA LYS A 22 5.45 -1.25 -7.15
C LYS A 22 5.60 -0.49 -8.45
N MET A 23 4.50 0.03 -9.01
CA MET A 23 4.50 0.82 -10.25
C MET A 23 5.38 2.08 -10.19
N VAL A 24 5.72 2.54 -8.98
CA VAL A 24 6.56 3.72 -8.77
C VAL A 24 7.88 3.41 -8.06
N TYR A 25 8.17 2.14 -7.73
CA TYR A 25 9.40 1.79 -7.03
C TYR A 25 10.64 2.18 -7.87
N PRO A 26 11.71 2.78 -7.28
CA PRO A 26 11.98 2.97 -5.85
C PRO A 26 11.44 4.27 -5.24
N ALA A 27 10.57 5.01 -5.93
CA ALA A 27 9.96 6.22 -5.40
C ALA A 27 8.93 5.93 -4.30
N ALA A 28 8.63 6.95 -3.50
CA ALA A 28 7.59 6.91 -2.48
C ALA A 28 6.31 7.59 -2.98
N MET A 29 5.17 7.20 -2.44
CA MET A 29 3.87 7.80 -2.70
C MET A 29 3.21 8.24 -1.39
N GLN A 30 2.47 9.36 -1.42
CA GLN A 30 1.70 9.79 -0.26
C GLN A 30 0.49 8.89 -0.03
N ALA A 31 0.07 8.70 1.23
CA ALA A 31 -1.12 7.92 1.55
C ALA A 31 -2.39 8.40 0.84
N GLU A 32 -2.54 9.71 0.62
CA GLU A 32 -3.64 10.26 -0.17
C GLU A 32 -3.58 9.85 -1.65
N GLN A 33 -2.39 9.82 -2.25
CA GLN A 33 -2.21 9.36 -3.63
C GLN A 33 -2.50 7.86 -3.75
N VAL A 34 -2.08 7.06 -2.77
CA VAL A 34 -2.44 5.63 -2.68
C VAL A 34 -3.95 5.46 -2.57
N LEU A 35 -4.64 6.28 -1.75
CA LEU A 35 -6.11 6.23 -1.69
C LEU A 35 -6.72 6.49 -3.07
N ARG A 36 -6.28 7.54 -3.76
CA ARG A 36 -6.82 7.94 -5.07
C ARG A 36 -6.61 6.86 -6.13
N SER A 37 -5.46 6.17 -6.15
CA SER A 37 -5.24 5.06 -7.09
C SER A 37 -6.17 3.88 -6.80
N LEU A 38 -6.41 3.57 -5.53
CA LEU A 38 -7.27 2.45 -5.13
C LEU A 38 -8.77 2.73 -5.33
N LEU A 39 -9.22 3.99 -5.30
CA LEU A 39 -10.64 4.34 -5.46
C LEU A 39 -11.22 3.96 -6.83
N ALA A 40 -10.37 3.77 -7.85
CA ALA A 40 -10.81 3.26 -9.16
C ALA A 40 -11.30 1.80 -9.10
N VAL A 41 -10.75 1.01 -8.16
CA VAL A 41 -11.06 -0.42 -7.98
C VAL A 41 -11.97 -0.65 -6.77
N PHE A 42 -11.81 0.17 -5.73
CA PHE A 42 -12.55 0.09 -4.47
C PHE A 42 -13.22 1.44 -4.15
N PRO A 43 -14.33 1.82 -4.82
CA PRO A 43 -14.93 3.16 -4.69
C PRO A 43 -15.41 3.52 -3.27
N SER A 44 -15.73 2.52 -2.45
CA SER A 44 -16.17 2.68 -1.06
C SER A 44 -15.01 2.66 -0.05
N LEU A 45 -13.76 2.63 -0.49
CA LEU A 45 -12.61 2.60 0.41
C LEU A 45 -12.47 3.92 1.18
N GLU A 46 -12.65 3.84 2.50
CA GLU A 46 -12.42 4.96 3.39
C GLU A 46 -10.94 5.11 3.77
N PHE A 47 -10.52 6.35 4.05
CA PHE A 47 -9.15 6.62 4.44
C PHE A 47 -8.74 5.92 5.75
N ASP A 48 -9.65 5.78 6.72
CA ASP A 48 -9.34 5.12 7.99
C ASP A 48 -9.08 3.61 7.82
N HIS A 49 -9.74 3.00 6.83
CA HIS A 49 -9.48 1.64 6.43
C HIS A 49 -8.10 1.50 5.78
N LEU A 50 -7.80 2.37 4.80
CA LEU A 50 -6.48 2.42 4.16
C LEU A 50 -5.36 2.65 5.17
N LYS A 51 -5.55 3.58 6.11
CA LYS A 51 -4.57 3.90 7.16
C LYS A 51 -4.18 2.68 7.97
N ARG A 52 -5.16 1.84 8.36
CA ARG A 52 -4.90 0.61 9.12
C ARG A 52 -4.13 -0.41 8.28
N ASP A 53 -4.45 -0.52 6.99
CA ASP A 53 -3.76 -1.44 6.09
C ASP A 53 -2.33 -0.99 5.78
N LEU A 54 -2.09 0.31 5.57
CA LEU A 54 -0.74 0.87 5.44
C LEU A 54 0.10 0.63 6.70
N HIS A 55 -0.50 0.80 7.88
CA HIS A 55 0.18 0.53 9.14
C HIS A 55 0.54 -0.95 9.27
N TYR A 56 -0.41 -1.84 9.01
CA TYR A 56 -0.18 -3.29 9.04
C TYR A 56 0.95 -3.70 8.08
N LEU A 57 0.94 -3.22 6.84
CA LEU A 57 1.97 -3.55 5.84
C LEU A 57 3.35 -2.98 6.23
N ALA A 58 3.38 -1.82 6.90
CA ALA A 58 4.61 -1.26 7.46
C ALA A 58 5.12 -2.08 8.65
N GLU A 59 4.25 -2.52 9.55
CA GLU A 59 4.62 -3.41 10.68
C GLU A 59 5.15 -4.76 10.19
N LYS A 60 4.64 -5.26 9.06
CA LYS A 60 5.15 -6.48 8.40
C LYS A 60 6.48 -6.27 7.66
N GLY A 61 6.98 -5.04 7.59
CA GLY A 61 8.24 -4.73 6.91
C GLY A 61 8.12 -4.64 5.40
N TYR A 62 6.92 -4.70 4.82
CA TYR A 62 6.71 -4.58 3.37
C TYR A 62 6.77 -3.13 2.90
N LEU A 63 6.37 -2.19 3.77
CA LEU A 63 6.42 -0.75 3.51
C LEU A 63 7.39 -0.06 4.47
N ALA A 64 8.17 0.88 3.93
CA ALA A 64 8.90 1.85 4.70
C ALA A 64 8.16 3.20 4.67
N ARG A 65 7.97 3.81 5.83
CA ARG A 65 7.60 5.22 5.91
C ARG A 65 8.82 6.06 5.52
N VAL A 66 8.66 6.94 4.55
CA VAL A 66 9.68 7.92 4.17
C VAL A 66 9.32 9.25 4.82
N VAL A 67 10.30 9.88 5.46
CA VAL A 67 10.21 11.26 5.97
C VAL A 67 10.94 12.11 4.96
N ALA A 68 10.25 13.08 4.36
CA ALA A 68 10.91 13.97 3.40
C ALA A 68 11.84 14.93 4.16
N ASP A 69 12.98 15.32 3.57
CA ASP A 69 13.91 16.27 4.21
C ASP A 69 13.26 17.64 4.50
N THR A 70 12.16 17.95 3.81
CA THR A 70 11.34 19.16 4.01
C THR A 70 10.34 19.05 5.16
N GLU A 71 10.21 17.88 5.78
CA GLU A 71 9.28 17.60 6.87
C GLU A 71 9.93 17.94 8.22
N SER A 72 9.62 19.11 8.78
CA SER A 72 10.23 19.59 10.04
C SER A 72 9.97 18.67 11.25
N ASP A 73 8.81 18.01 11.31
CA ASP A 73 8.49 17.04 12.36
C ASP A 73 7.63 15.88 11.84
N ALA A 74 8.24 14.70 11.77
CA ALA A 74 7.60 13.47 11.36
C ALA A 74 6.44 13.02 12.29
N ARG A 75 6.36 13.52 13.52
CA ARG A 75 5.29 13.17 14.46
C ARG A 75 4.03 13.98 14.22
N LEU A 76 4.17 15.21 13.73
CA LEU A 76 3.07 16.14 13.49
C LEU A 76 2.42 15.96 12.11
N THR A 77 3.09 15.27 11.18
CA THR A 77 2.55 15.08 9.84
C THR A 77 1.27 14.25 9.83
N PRO A 78 0.17 14.83 9.30
CA PRO A 78 -1.10 14.13 9.13
C PRO A 78 -0.90 12.84 8.32
N CYS A 79 -1.55 11.76 8.75
CA CYS A 79 -1.35 10.45 8.12
C CYS A 79 -1.57 10.45 6.61
N ARG A 80 -2.48 11.28 6.10
CA ARG A 80 -2.76 11.46 4.66
C ARG A 80 -1.56 11.93 3.84
N ARG A 81 -0.68 12.75 4.45
CA ARG A 81 0.49 13.34 3.80
C ARG A 81 1.77 12.53 4.01
N ARG A 82 1.71 11.42 4.74
CA ARG A 82 2.88 10.57 4.98
C ARG A 82 3.23 9.81 3.71
N TRP A 83 4.53 9.73 3.43
CA TRP A 83 5.08 9.01 2.29
C TRP A 83 5.38 7.57 2.64
N PHE A 84 5.07 6.67 1.72
CA PHE A 84 5.32 5.23 1.84
C PHE A 84 6.02 4.72 0.58
N ARG A 85 6.97 3.82 0.77
CA ARG A 85 7.74 3.15 -0.28
C ARG A 85 7.78 1.65 0.01
N LEU A 86 7.81 0.80 -1.02
CA LEU A 86 8.10 -0.62 -0.82
C LEU A 86 9.52 -0.83 -0.29
N THR A 87 9.68 -1.77 0.62
CA THR A 87 10.99 -2.36 0.93
C THR A 87 11.33 -3.42 -0.11
N THR A 88 12.56 -3.93 -0.12
CA THR A 88 12.93 -5.08 -0.96
C THR A 88 11.99 -6.27 -0.74
N GLN A 89 11.68 -6.58 0.52
CA GLN A 89 10.72 -7.62 0.88
C GLN A 89 9.31 -7.32 0.35
N GLY A 90 8.89 -6.05 0.39
CA GLY A 90 7.61 -5.64 -0.17
C GLY A 90 7.51 -5.84 -1.68
N ILE A 91 8.60 -5.67 -2.42
CA ILE A 91 8.65 -5.92 -3.87
C ILE A 91 8.45 -7.41 -4.15
N GLU A 92 9.16 -8.29 -3.46
CA GLU A 92 9.03 -9.75 -3.63
C GLU A 92 7.58 -10.20 -3.43
N VAL A 93 6.90 -9.67 -2.40
CA VAL A 93 5.48 -9.97 -2.17
C VAL A 93 4.59 -9.36 -3.25
N ALA A 94 4.91 -8.15 -3.74
CA ALA A 94 4.18 -7.49 -4.82
C ALA A 94 4.36 -8.21 -6.17
N ASP A 95 5.54 -8.80 -6.42
CA ASP A 95 5.81 -9.66 -7.58
C ASP A 95 4.82 -10.82 -7.59
N HIS A 96 4.72 -11.58 -6.50
CA HIS A 96 3.75 -12.67 -6.37
C HIS A 96 2.27 -12.27 -6.45
N CYS A 97 1.95 -10.98 -6.28
CA CYS A 97 0.58 -10.48 -6.50
C CYS A 97 0.26 -10.24 -7.97
N ILE A 98 1.29 -10.06 -8.81
CA ILE A 98 1.18 -9.77 -10.25
C ILE A 98 1.48 -11.03 -11.06
N THR A 99 2.27 -11.96 -10.53
CA THR A 99 2.50 -13.26 -11.18
C THR A 99 1.18 -14.03 -11.21
N ASP A 100 0.58 -14.07 -12.40
CA ASP A 100 -0.47 -15.02 -12.71
C ASP A 100 0.21 -16.36 -13.01
N PRO A 101 -0.10 -17.45 -12.28
CA PRO A 101 0.40 -18.78 -12.61
C PRO A 101 0.08 -19.22 -14.05
N ALA A 102 -0.96 -18.65 -14.68
CA ALA A 102 -1.28 -18.89 -16.08
C ALA A 102 -0.33 -18.20 -17.08
N LEU A 103 0.52 -17.27 -16.63
CA LEU A 103 1.54 -16.59 -17.42
C LEU A 103 2.97 -17.15 -17.18
N ASP A 104 3.14 -18.02 -16.19
CA ASP A 104 4.42 -18.69 -15.88
C ASP A 104 4.63 -19.99 -16.69
N GLU A 105 3.62 -20.44 -17.45
CA GLU A 105 3.78 -21.54 -18.42
C GLU A 105 4.31 -20.99 -19.76
N GLY A 106 5.63 -20.76 -19.85
CA GLY A 106 6.29 -20.59 -21.15
C GLY A 106 7.55 -19.73 -21.14
N SER A 107 8.69 -20.32 -20.73
CA SER A 107 10.03 -19.94 -21.19
C SER A 107 10.96 -21.15 -21.12
#